data_AF-A0A3S3T8U6-F1
#
_entry.id   AF-A0A3S3T8U6-F1
#
_cell.length_a   1.000
_cell.length_b   1.000
_cell.length_c   1.000
_cell.angle_alpha   90.00
_cell.angle_beta   90.00
_cell.angle_gamma   90.00
#
_symmetry.space_group_name_H-M   'P 1'
#
loop_
_entity.id
_entity.type
_entity.pdbx_description
1 polymer ?
#
loop_
_entity_poly.entity_id
_entity_poly.type
_entity_poly.pdbx_seq_one_letter_code
_entity_poly.pdbx_strand_id
1 'polypeptide(L)'
;DCLPVLDVPVEGASDVIGARAYGKEPNAVIELGRASAEGLMSGGVLPVMKHIPGHGRAFADTHFALPTVDTPLEELRRHDFAPFKALNALPMAMTAHVVYSAIDPDNPATTSAKVVDQVIRGEIGFDGLLMSDDTSMKALSGDFPTKAASILAAGCDLVLHCNGVFEEMSGIASRTTGLSGKSLQRAERALTYIKDRDVADETAIRAEFATYFEAVA
;
A
#
# COMPACT_ATOMS: atom_id res chain seq x y z
N ASP A 1 -9.56 3.00 5.44
CA ASP A 1 -8.80 4.16 4.97
C ASP A 1 -7.52 3.68 4.31
N CYS A 2 -7.10 4.32 3.22
CA CYS A 2 -5.85 4.02 2.53
C CYS A 2 -4.67 4.70 3.23
N LEU A 3 -4.49 4.34 4.49
CA LEU A 3 -3.45 4.74 5.44
C LEU A 3 -3.12 3.52 6.32
N PRO A 4 -1.90 3.41 6.87
CA PRO A 4 -0.79 4.37 6.84
C PRO A 4 0.00 4.41 5.52
N VAL A 5 0.62 5.56 5.21
CA VAL A 5 1.68 5.65 4.17
C VAL A 5 3.01 5.22 4.81
N LEU A 6 3.50 4.05 4.44
CA LEU A 6 4.72 3.46 5.00
C LEU A 6 5.96 3.66 4.10
N ASP A 7 5.82 4.47 3.06
CA ASP A 7 6.91 4.85 2.18
C ASP A 7 7.95 5.70 2.91
N VAL A 8 9.24 5.41 2.71
CA VAL A 8 10.36 6.14 3.31
C VAL A 8 11.13 6.89 2.22
N PRO A 9 10.97 8.23 2.10
CA PRO A 9 11.69 9.01 1.10
C PRO A 9 13.18 9.06 1.35
N VAL A 10 13.96 8.96 0.26
CA VAL A 10 15.42 9.20 0.26
C VAL A 10 15.74 10.55 -0.39
N GLU A 11 16.97 11.02 -0.21
CA GLU A 11 17.43 12.25 -0.87
C GLU A 11 17.31 12.12 -2.41
N GLY A 12 16.72 13.13 -3.05
CA GLY A 12 16.48 13.17 -4.48
C GLY A 12 15.25 12.42 -4.99
N ALA A 13 14.52 11.71 -4.12
CA ALA A 13 13.28 11.05 -4.50
C ALA A 13 12.20 12.05 -4.98
N SER A 14 11.22 11.54 -5.75
CA SER A 14 10.08 12.31 -6.21
C SER A 14 9.22 12.81 -5.04
N ASP A 15 8.67 14.01 -5.18
CA ASP A 15 7.75 14.62 -4.21
C ASP A 15 6.36 13.95 -4.18
N VAL A 16 6.11 12.92 -5.01
CA VAL A 16 4.83 12.17 -5.01
C VAL A 16 4.49 11.59 -3.62
N ILE A 17 5.51 11.19 -2.87
CA ILE A 17 5.36 10.85 -1.46
C ILE A 17 5.52 12.13 -0.62
N GLY A 18 6.65 12.83 -0.73
CA GLY A 18 6.86 14.16 -0.14
C GLY A 18 6.34 14.28 1.30
N ALA A 19 5.44 15.25 1.53
CA ALA A 19 4.84 15.51 2.84
C ALA A 19 3.83 14.45 3.33
N ARG A 20 3.54 13.42 2.53
CA ARG A 20 2.67 12.30 2.93
C ARG A 20 3.41 11.24 3.75
N ALA A 21 4.74 11.19 3.66
CA ALA A 21 5.53 10.28 4.49
C ALA A 21 5.56 10.76 5.93
N TYR A 22 5.47 9.81 6.87
CA TYR A 22 5.59 10.11 8.30
C TYR A 22 7.02 10.48 8.73
N GLY A 23 8.01 10.22 7.89
CA GLY A 23 9.41 10.53 8.16
C GLY A 23 10.32 10.04 7.05
N LYS A 24 11.62 10.27 7.22
CA LYS A 24 12.67 9.83 6.29
C LYS A 24 13.50 8.65 6.81
N GLU A 25 13.16 8.16 8.01
CA GLU A 25 13.85 7.05 8.67
C GLU A 25 12.88 5.89 8.89
N PRO A 26 13.25 4.64 8.55
CA PRO A 26 12.34 3.49 8.66
C PRO A 26 11.73 3.34 10.05
N ASN A 27 12.52 3.51 11.12
CA ASN A 27 12.02 3.37 12.49
C ASN A 27 10.95 4.43 12.83
N ALA A 28 11.12 5.68 12.38
CA ALA A 28 10.11 6.71 12.62
C ALA A 28 8.80 6.39 11.88
N VAL A 29 8.91 5.94 10.63
CA VAL A 29 7.75 5.53 9.82
C VAL A 29 7.04 4.31 10.41
N ILE A 30 7.78 3.35 11.00
CA ILE A 30 7.22 2.20 11.70
C ILE A 30 6.36 2.65 12.89
N GLU A 31 6.92 3.49 13.77
CA GLU A 31 6.22 3.92 14.99
C GLU A 31 4.96 4.74 14.67
N LEU A 32 5.09 5.73 13.78
CA LEU A 32 3.97 6.59 13.38
C LEU A 32 2.93 5.83 12.54
N GLY A 33 3.39 4.94 11.66
CA GLY A 33 2.52 4.07 10.87
C GLY A 33 1.70 3.11 11.74
N ARG A 34 2.32 2.52 12.77
CA ARG A 34 1.64 1.67 13.75
C ARG A 34 0.56 2.45 14.49
N ALA A 35 0.92 3.61 15.07
CA ALA A 35 -0.02 4.46 15.80
C ALA A 35 -1.20 4.90 14.92
N SER A 36 -0.94 5.26 13.66
CA SER A 36 -2.01 5.61 12.71
C SER A 36 -2.94 4.43 12.42
N ALA A 37 -2.39 3.23 12.20
CA ALA A 37 -3.19 2.04 11.94
C ALA A 37 -4.03 1.63 13.16
N GLU A 38 -3.47 1.68 14.36
CA GLU A 38 -4.16 1.38 15.62
C GLU A 38 -5.28 2.38 15.90
N GLY A 39 -5.04 3.66 15.66
CA GLY A 39 -6.07 4.69 15.76
C GLY A 39 -7.24 4.48 14.80
N LEU A 40 -6.95 4.14 13.54
CA LEU A 40 -7.99 3.81 12.55
C LEU A 40 -8.83 2.62 13.02
N MET A 41 -8.20 1.53 13.47
CA MET A 41 -8.91 0.33 13.94
C MET A 41 -9.75 0.60 15.19
N SER A 42 -9.24 1.42 16.12
CA SER A 42 -9.97 1.83 17.33
C SER A 42 -11.23 2.65 16.98
N GLY A 43 -11.13 3.49 15.96
CA GLY A 43 -12.27 4.22 15.38
C GLY A 43 -13.19 3.39 14.49
N GLY A 44 -12.96 2.08 14.33
CA GLY A 44 -13.77 1.18 13.51
C GLY A 44 -13.48 1.25 12.01
N VAL A 45 -12.31 1.74 11.60
CA VAL A 45 -11.89 1.88 10.20
C VAL A 45 -10.72 0.94 9.89
N LEU A 46 -10.80 0.17 8.81
CA LEU A 46 -9.70 -0.70 8.39
C LEU A 46 -8.53 0.11 7.80
N PRO A 47 -7.29 -0.07 8.27
CA PRO A 47 -6.11 0.49 7.64
C PRO A 47 -5.72 -0.33 6.41
N VAL A 48 -5.28 0.37 5.36
CA VAL A 48 -4.63 -0.21 4.17
C VAL A 48 -3.26 0.44 4.05
N MET A 49 -2.22 -0.30 4.49
CA MET A 49 -0.86 0.22 4.39
C MET A 49 -0.41 0.34 2.93
N LYS A 50 0.33 1.39 2.59
CA LYS A 50 0.74 1.64 1.19
C LYS A 50 2.06 2.42 1.06
N HIS A 51 2.76 2.34 -0.06
CA HIS A 51 2.50 1.46 -1.21
C HIS A 51 3.51 0.29 -1.19
N ILE A 52 3.06 -0.92 -0.87
CA ILE A 52 3.95 -2.07 -0.63
C ILE A 52 4.63 -2.53 -1.94
N PRO A 53 5.94 -2.84 -1.98
CA PRO A 53 6.89 -2.85 -0.86
C PRO A 53 7.67 -1.55 -0.63
N GLY A 54 7.32 -0.44 -1.27
CA GLY A 54 7.84 0.90 -0.95
C GLY A 54 8.02 1.78 -2.18
N HIS A 55 7.30 2.89 -2.23
CA HIS A 55 7.37 3.92 -3.28
C HIS A 55 8.34 5.06 -2.92
N GLY A 56 8.67 5.21 -1.64
CA GLY A 56 9.40 6.38 -1.10
C GLY A 56 10.66 6.79 -1.86
N ARG A 57 11.42 5.84 -2.42
CA ARG A 57 12.64 6.13 -3.17
C ARG A 57 12.48 6.32 -4.68
N ALA A 58 11.27 6.23 -5.22
CA ALA A 58 11.05 6.39 -6.64
C ALA A 58 11.41 7.82 -7.07
N PHE A 59 12.15 7.94 -8.18
CA PHE A 59 12.55 9.24 -8.73
C PHE A 59 11.51 9.85 -9.69
N ALA A 60 10.39 9.15 -9.91
CA ALA A 60 9.31 9.62 -10.77
C ALA A 60 7.94 9.40 -10.11
N ASP A 61 7.01 10.28 -10.46
CA ASP A 61 5.63 10.19 -10.03
C ASP A 61 4.85 9.20 -10.92
N THR A 62 4.29 8.16 -10.29
CA THR A 62 3.46 7.11 -10.90
C THR A 62 2.20 7.63 -11.60
N HIS A 63 1.76 8.86 -11.31
CA HIS A 63 0.63 9.47 -12.03
C HIS A 63 0.99 9.84 -13.48
N PHE A 64 2.28 10.01 -13.78
CA PHE A 64 2.75 10.51 -15.09
C PHE A 64 3.65 9.53 -15.85
N ALA A 65 4.47 8.74 -15.16
CA ALA A 65 5.36 7.76 -15.75
C ALA A 65 5.57 6.56 -14.81
N LEU A 66 5.96 5.41 -15.36
CA LEU A 66 6.32 4.24 -14.56
C LEU A 66 7.70 4.45 -13.93
N PRO A 67 7.84 4.61 -12.60
CA PRO A 67 9.14 4.72 -11.96
C PRO A 67 9.86 3.38 -11.94
N THR A 68 11.16 3.43 -12.18
CA THR A 68 12.09 2.33 -11.95
C THR A 68 13.02 2.68 -10.80
N VAL A 69 13.14 1.75 -9.86
CA VAL A 69 14.06 1.77 -8.75
C VAL A 69 15.22 0.82 -9.07
N ASP A 70 16.39 1.40 -9.32
CA ASP A 70 17.64 0.68 -9.60
C ASP A 70 18.53 0.57 -8.36
N THR A 71 17.97 -0.02 -7.30
CA THR A 71 18.61 -0.11 -5.99
C THR A 71 18.91 -1.56 -5.63
N PRO A 72 20.09 -1.89 -5.08
CA PRO A 72 20.41 -3.24 -4.65
C PRO A 72 19.39 -3.78 -3.66
N LEU A 73 19.05 -5.07 -3.80
CA LEU A 73 18.03 -5.73 -2.99
C LEU A 73 18.31 -5.65 -1.48
N GLU A 74 19.58 -5.73 -1.06
CA GLU A 74 19.95 -5.59 0.36
C GLU A 74 19.61 -4.21 0.93
N GLU A 75 19.71 -3.15 0.13
CA GLU A 75 19.36 -1.81 0.55
C GLU A 75 17.83 -1.64 0.64
N LEU A 76 17.10 -2.16 -0.35
CA LEU A 76 15.63 -2.22 -0.31
C LEU A 76 15.13 -2.95 0.95
N ARG A 77 15.75 -4.08 1.31
CA ARG A 77 15.41 -4.85 2.52
C ARG A 77 15.58 -4.05 3.81
N ARG A 78 16.68 -3.29 3.91
CA ARG A 78 17.04 -2.53 5.12
C ARG A 78 16.23 -1.25 5.27
N HIS A 79 15.85 -0.64 4.16
CA HIS A 79 15.25 0.69 4.14
C HIS A 79 13.77 0.64 3.73
N ASP A 80 13.50 0.36 2.45
CA ASP A 80 12.16 0.47 1.85
C ASP A 80 11.17 -0.58 2.38
N PHE A 81 11.62 -1.83 2.53
CA PHE A 81 10.76 -2.95 2.92
C PHE A 81 10.56 -3.02 4.44
N ALA A 82 11.43 -2.36 5.20
CA ALA A 82 11.50 -2.51 6.65
C ALA A 82 10.18 -2.09 7.35
N PRO A 83 9.52 -0.96 6.99
CA PRO A 83 8.24 -0.61 7.59
C PRO A 83 7.13 -1.61 7.29
N PHE A 84 7.03 -2.07 6.05
CA PHE A 84 6.03 -3.06 5.65
C PHE A 84 6.25 -4.41 6.33
N LYS A 85 7.50 -4.81 6.52
CA LYS A 85 7.86 -6.03 7.26
C LYS A 85 7.50 -5.93 8.74
N ALA A 86 7.78 -4.78 9.37
CA ALA A 86 7.45 -4.56 10.77
C ALA A 86 5.94 -4.51 11.03
N LEU A 87 5.14 -4.11 10.03
CA LEU A 87 3.68 -3.97 10.10
C LEU A 87 2.94 -5.00 9.23
N ASN A 88 3.56 -6.14 8.93
CA ASN A 88 3.00 -7.17 8.05
C ASN A 88 1.72 -7.86 8.59
N ALA A 89 1.42 -7.66 9.87
CA ALA A 89 0.22 -8.17 10.52
C ALA A 89 -1.03 -7.31 10.25
N LEU A 90 -0.89 -6.13 9.61
CA LEU A 90 -2.03 -5.29 9.25
C LEU A 90 -3.00 -6.05 8.30
N PRO A 91 -4.31 -5.74 8.35
CA PRO A 91 -5.31 -6.53 7.64
C PRO A 91 -5.24 -6.37 6.11
N MET A 92 -4.80 -5.21 5.63
CA MET A 92 -4.83 -4.86 4.21
C MET A 92 -3.58 -4.08 3.78
N ALA A 93 -3.18 -4.25 2.52
CA ALA A 93 -2.09 -3.49 1.91
C ALA A 93 -2.38 -3.19 0.43
N MET A 94 -1.79 -2.12 -0.08
CA MET A 94 -1.93 -1.66 -1.46
C MET A 94 -0.57 -1.65 -2.17
N THR A 95 -0.45 -2.31 -3.33
CA THR A 95 0.81 -2.44 -4.07
C THR A 95 1.26 -1.17 -4.76
N ALA A 96 2.57 -0.94 -4.90
CA ALA A 96 3.11 0.16 -5.68
C ALA A 96 3.18 -0.15 -7.19
N HIS A 97 2.83 0.82 -8.04
CA HIS A 97 3.16 0.75 -9.47
C HIS A 97 4.62 1.15 -9.74
N VAL A 98 5.57 0.43 -9.13
CA VAL A 98 7.02 0.72 -9.20
C VAL A 98 7.76 -0.53 -9.68
N VAL A 99 8.68 -0.35 -10.64
CA VAL A 99 9.60 -1.41 -11.10
C VAL A 99 10.80 -1.46 -10.16
N TYR A 100 11.14 -2.65 -9.66
CA TYR A 100 12.33 -2.87 -8.84
C TYR A 100 13.31 -3.72 -9.64
N SER A 101 14.28 -3.10 -10.31
CA SER A 101 15.14 -3.76 -11.31
C SER A 101 15.93 -4.94 -10.74
N ALA A 102 16.31 -4.87 -9.46
CA ALA A 102 17.02 -5.93 -8.75
C ALA A 102 16.17 -7.20 -8.53
N ILE A 103 14.85 -7.12 -8.76
CA ILE A 103 13.89 -8.22 -8.52
C ILE A 103 13.23 -8.60 -9.83
N ASP A 104 12.49 -7.69 -10.44
CA ASP A 104 11.79 -7.88 -11.71
C ASP A 104 11.94 -6.58 -12.53
N PRO A 105 12.84 -6.56 -13.53
CA PRO A 105 13.05 -5.36 -14.35
C PRO A 105 11.94 -5.12 -15.37
N ASP A 106 11.09 -6.12 -15.63
CA ASP A 106 10.10 -6.07 -16.71
C ASP A 106 8.72 -5.62 -16.20
N ASN A 107 8.43 -5.83 -14.92
CA ASN A 107 7.10 -5.59 -14.36
C ASN A 107 7.14 -4.76 -13.06
N PRO A 108 6.21 -3.80 -12.88
CA PRO A 108 6.01 -3.19 -11.58
C PRO A 108 5.51 -4.19 -10.55
N ALA A 109 5.70 -3.88 -9.26
CA ALA A 109 5.27 -4.75 -8.17
C ALA A 109 3.78 -5.18 -8.27
N THR A 110 2.90 -4.26 -8.68
CA THR A 110 1.47 -4.55 -8.88
C THR A 110 1.18 -5.67 -9.90
N THR A 111 2.01 -5.86 -10.93
CA THR A 111 1.83 -6.90 -11.96
C THR A 111 2.95 -7.94 -11.97
N SER A 112 3.88 -7.89 -11.02
CA SER A 112 4.99 -8.84 -10.91
C SER A 112 4.64 -9.96 -9.92
N ALA A 113 4.38 -11.16 -10.45
CA ALA A 113 4.24 -12.36 -9.62
C ALA A 113 5.49 -12.62 -8.77
N LYS A 114 6.67 -12.24 -9.29
CA LYS A 114 7.95 -12.39 -8.58
C LYS A 114 8.01 -11.48 -7.36
N VAL A 115 7.68 -10.20 -7.50
CA VAL A 115 7.66 -9.26 -6.37
C VAL A 115 6.59 -9.66 -5.36
N VAL A 116 5.37 -10.01 -5.81
CA VAL A 116 4.29 -10.42 -4.91
C VAL A 116 4.68 -11.68 -4.12
N ASP A 117 5.10 -12.76 -4.79
CA ASP A 117 5.40 -14.02 -4.12
C ASP A 117 6.67 -13.94 -3.26
N GLN A 118 7.79 -13.49 -3.85
CA GLN A 118 9.08 -13.54 -3.18
C GLN A 118 9.25 -12.45 -2.13
N VAL A 119 8.72 -11.24 -2.38
CA VAL A 119 8.92 -10.09 -1.50
C VAL A 119 7.72 -9.89 -0.59
N ILE A 120 6.53 -9.65 -1.14
CA ILE A 120 5.36 -9.26 -0.34
C ILE A 120 4.89 -10.43 0.54
N ARG A 121 4.67 -11.60 -0.07
CA ARG A 121 4.23 -12.81 0.65
C ARG A 121 5.38 -13.53 1.34
N GLY A 122 6.58 -13.51 0.75
CA GLY A 122 7.79 -14.16 1.26
C GLY A 122 8.55 -13.32 2.30
N GLU A 123 9.44 -12.43 1.85
CA GLU A 123 10.38 -11.71 2.72
C GLU A 123 9.74 -10.77 3.75
N ILE A 124 8.69 -10.06 3.33
CA ILE A 124 7.87 -9.20 4.20
C ILE A 124 6.93 -10.06 5.05
N GLY A 125 6.43 -11.17 4.51
CA GLY A 125 5.50 -12.07 5.20
C GLY A 125 4.08 -11.53 5.32
N PHE A 126 3.68 -10.61 4.43
CA PHE A 126 2.32 -10.06 4.44
C PHE A 126 1.31 -11.08 3.90
N ASP A 127 0.49 -11.66 4.78
CA ASP A 127 -0.58 -12.58 4.37
C ASP A 127 -1.96 -11.90 4.29
N GLY A 128 -2.10 -10.62 4.63
CA GLY A 128 -3.35 -9.86 4.57
C GLY A 128 -3.95 -9.70 3.16
N LEU A 129 -5.09 -9.00 3.07
CA LEU A 129 -5.76 -8.75 1.81
C LEU A 129 -4.95 -7.73 0.98
N LEU A 130 -4.48 -8.14 -0.20
CA LEU A 130 -3.63 -7.32 -1.06
C LEU A 130 -4.45 -6.73 -2.20
N MET A 131 -4.49 -5.41 -2.30
CA MET A 131 -5.14 -4.70 -3.41
C MET A 131 -4.11 -4.00 -4.29
N SER A 132 -4.44 -3.80 -5.56
CA SER A 132 -3.65 -2.90 -6.39
C SER A 132 -3.81 -1.45 -5.94
N ASP A 133 -2.82 -0.59 -6.24
CA ASP A 133 -3.08 0.83 -6.40
C ASP A 133 -3.96 1.09 -7.64
N ASP A 134 -4.42 2.30 -7.85
CA ASP A 134 -5.43 2.64 -8.84
C ASP A 134 -4.98 2.26 -10.27
N THR A 135 -5.76 1.40 -10.92
CA THR A 135 -5.51 0.95 -12.30
C THR A 135 -5.69 2.04 -13.35
N SER A 136 -6.40 3.12 -12.99
CA SER A 136 -6.60 4.27 -13.87
C SER A 136 -5.35 5.16 -14.00
N MET A 137 -4.35 4.95 -13.13
CA MET A 137 -3.05 5.60 -13.23
C MET A 137 -2.29 5.19 -14.50
N LYS A 138 -1.45 6.10 -15.01
CA LYS A 138 -0.69 5.92 -16.26
C LYS A 138 0.51 4.98 -16.13
N ALA A 139 0.82 4.49 -14.93
CA ALA A 139 1.97 3.63 -14.68
C ALA A 139 1.82 2.21 -15.25
N LEU A 140 0.59 1.70 -15.40
CA LEU A 140 0.35 0.37 -15.97
C LEU A 140 0.05 0.46 -17.47
N SER A 141 0.66 -0.44 -18.24
CA SER A 141 0.44 -0.57 -19.69
C SER A 141 -0.77 -1.46 -20.02
N GLY A 142 -1.31 -1.32 -21.23
CA GLY A 142 -2.42 -2.14 -21.73
C GLY A 142 -3.82 -1.58 -21.44
N ASP A 143 -4.85 -2.29 -21.93
CA ASP A 143 -6.25 -1.97 -21.63
C ASP A 143 -6.66 -2.43 -20.22
N PHE A 144 -7.79 -1.93 -19.74
CA PHE A 144 -8.29 -2.24 -18.39
C PHE A 144 -8.56 -3.74 -18.14
N PRO A 145 -9.18 -4.51 -19.06
CA PRO A 145 -9.27 -5.96 -18.94
C PRO A 145 -7.91 -6.64 -18.74
N THR A 146 -6.91 -6.27 -19.54
CA THR A 146 -5.56 -6.85 -19.46
C THR A 146 -4.88 -6.47 -18.15
N LYS A 147 -4.96 -5.21 -17.72
CA LYS A 147 -4.46 -4.75 -16.42
C LYS A 147 -5.04 -5.58 -15.28
N ALA A 148 -6.36 -5.74 -15.24
CA ALA A 148 -7.05 -6.51 -14.20
C ALA A 148 -6.58 -7.97 -14.17
N ALA A 149 -6.48 -8.61 -15.34
CA ALA A 149 -5.99 -9.99 -15.44
C ALA A 149 -4.53 -10.12 -14.95
N SER A 150 -3.65 -9.20 -15.32
CA SER A 150 -2.24 -9.22 -14.91
C SER A 150 -2.07 -8.98 -13.40
N ILE A 151 -2.86 -8.08 -12.81
CA ILE A 151 -2.86 -7.80 -11.36
C ILE A 151 -3.25 -9.05 -10.57
N LEU A 152 -4.33 -9.72 -10.98
CA LEU A 152 -4.79 -10.95 -10.33
C LEU A 152 -3.78 -12.09 -10.54
N ALA A 153 -3.23 -12.22 -11.75
CA ALA A 153 -2.21 -13.23 -12.06
C ALA A 153 -0.91 -13.03 -11.27
N ALA A 154 -0.57 -11.78 -10.91
CA ALA A 154 0.55 -11.49 -10.03
C ALA A 154 0.31 -11.92 -8.58
N GLY A 155 -0.95 -12.15 -8.17
CA GLY A 155 -1.30 -12.60 -6.82
C GLY A 155 -1.88 -11.51 -5.91
N CYS A 156 -2.29 -10.36 -6.48
CA CYS A 156 -3.19 -9.44 -5.79
C CYS A 156 -4.58 -10.07 -5.62
N ASP A 157 -5.24 -9.75 -4.52
CA ASP A 157 -6.58 -10.25 -4.20
C ASP A 157 -7.68 -9.32 -4.77
N LEU A 158 -7.40 -8.01 -4.88
CA LEU A 158 -8.35 -6.99 -5.34
C LEU A 158 -7.74 -6.08 -6.41
N VAL A 159 -8.58 -5.63 -7.35
CA VAL A 159 -8.24 -4.61 -8.36
C VAL A 159 -8.94 -3.30 -7.98
N LEU A 160 -8.17 -2.22 -7.80
CA LEU A 160 -8.70 -0.89 -7.50
C LEU A 160 -8.86 -0.05 -8.78
N HIS A 161 -9.98 0.65 -8.89
CA HIS A 161 -10.26 1.62 -9.94
C HIS A 161 -11.02 2.82 -9.35
N CYS A 162 -10.47 4.02 -9.49
CA CYS A 162 -10.96 5.19 -8.74
C CYS A 162 -11.70 6.23 -9.59
N ASN A 163 -11.50 6.27 -10.92
CA ASN A 163 -12.01 7.37 -11.75
C ASN A 163 -13.50 7.23 -12.13
N GLY A 164 -14.11 6.07 -11.89
CA GLY A 164 -15.55 5.83 -12.08
C GLY A 164 -16.03 5.79 -13.53
N VAL A 165 -15.14 5.65 -14.52
CA VAL A 165 -15.53 5.50 -15.93
C VAL A 165 -16.14 4.12 -16.17
N PHE A 166 -17.40 4.07 -16.62
CA PHE A 166 -18.19 2.84 -16.69
C PHE A 166 -17.62 1.79 -17.64
N GLU A 167 -17.11 2.20 -18.79
CA GLU A 167 -16.51 1.31 -19.78
C GLU A 167 -15.25 0.65 -19.23
N GLU A 168 -14.43 1.40 -18.49
CA GLU A 168 -13.23 0.90 -17.83
C GLU A 168 -13.59 -0.11 -16.74
N MET A 169 -14.55 0.25 -15.87
CA MET A 169 -15.07 -0.65 -14.83
C MET A 169 -15.66 -1.94 -15.42
N SER A 170 -16.41 -1.83 -16.52
CA SER A 170 -16.96 -2.99 -17.24
C SER A 170 -15.86 -3.89 -17.80
N GLY A 171 -14.78 -3.28 -18.32
CA GLY A 171 -13.59 -3.99 -18.78
C GLY A 171 -12.90 -4.76 -17.65
N ILE A 172 -12.69 -4.12 -16.49
CA ILE A 172 -12.13 -4.77 -15.29
C ILE A 172 -13.06 -5.90 -14.81
N ALA A 173 -14.36 -5.63 -14.70
CA ALA A 173 -15.36 -6.60 -14.26
C ALA A 173 -15.38 -7.87 -15.14
N SER A 174 -15.15 -7.72 -16.45
CA SER A 174 -15.10 -8.86 -17.39
C SER A 174 -13.95 -9.85 -17.15
N ARG A 175 -12.92 -9.45 -16.38
CA ARG A 175 -11.73 -10.26 -16.07
C ARG A 175 -11.55 -10.54 -14.59
N THR A 176 -12.46 -10.05 -13.75
CA THR A 176 -12.48 -10.31 -12.31
C THR A 176 -13.61 -11.28 -11.97
N THR A 177 -13.51 -11.93 -10.81
CA THR A 177 -14.55 -12.81 -10.29
C THR A 177 -14.81 -12.45 -8.83
N GLY A 178 -15.91 -12.95 -8.26
CA GLY A 178 -16.12 -12.84 -6.82
C GLY A 178 -14.97 -13.48 -6.04
N LEU A 179 -14.65 -12.92 -4.87
CA LEU A 179 -13.60 -13.45 -4.00
C LEU A 179 -13.87 -14.93 -3.67
N SER A 180 -12.81 -15.74 -3.70
CA SER A 180 -12.88 -17.17 -3.40
C SER A 180 -11.56 -17.69 -2.84
N GLY A 181 -11.60 -18.84 -2.16
CA GLY A 181 -10.39 -19.45 -1.59
C GLY A 181 -9.65 -18.50 -0.63
N LYS A 182 -8.34 -18.33 -0.83
CA LYS A 182 -7.50 -17.49 0.03
C LYS A 182 -7.89 -16.01 0.01
N SER A 183 -8.30 -15.47 -1.14
CA SER A 183 -8.64 -14.05 -1.23
C SER A 183 -9.90 -13.71 -0.43
N LEU A 184 -10.89 -14.61 -0.43
CA LEU A 184 -12.07 -14.51 0.44
C LEU A 184 -11.69 -14.63 1.91
N GLN A 185 -10.88 -15.63 2.29
CA GLN A 185 -10.43 -15.80 3.67
C GLN A 185 -9.68 -14.57 4.20
N ARG A 186 -8.86 -13.93 3.36
CA ARG A 186 -8.15 -12.69 3.69
C ARG A 186 -9.11 -11.53 3.89
N ALA A 187 -10.13 -11.41 3.04
CA ALA A 187 -11.15 -10.36 3.16
C ALA A 187 -12.01 -10.54 4.42
N GLU A 188 -12.49 -11.75 4.68
CA GLU A 188 -13.23 -12.08 5.90
C GLU A 188 -12.37 -11.83 7.14
N ARG A 189 -11.11 -12.26 7.14
CA ARG A 189 -10.17 -11.97 8.22
C ARG A 189 -9.94 -10.47 8.41
N ALA A 190 -9.80 -9.70 7.32
CA ALA A 190 -9.64 -8.25 7.41
C ALA A 190 -10.85 -7.61 8.12
N LEU A 191 -12.08 -8.04 7.81
CA LEU A 191 -13.28 -7.52 8.47
C LEU A 191 -13.31 -7.78 10.00
N THR A 192 -12.62 -8.82 10.49
CA THR A 192 -12.53 -9.08 11.95
C THR A 192 -11.72 -8.04 12.73
N TYR A 193 -10.95 -7.18 12.04
CA TYR A 193 -10.22 -6.08 12.67
C TYR A 193 -11.12 -4.88 12.98
N ILE A 194 -12.29 -4.77 12.35
CA ILE A 194 -13.30 -3.79 12.76
C ILE A 194 -13.97 -4.35 14.02
N LYS A 195 -13.61 -3.78 15.16
CA LYS A 195 -14.27 -4.05 16.44
C LYS A 195 -15.37 -3.01 16.68
N ASP A 196 -16.11 -3.18 17.78
CA ASP A 196 -17.02 -2.15 18.25
C ASP A 196 -16.27 -0.81 18.36
N ARG A 197 -16.92 0.26 17.88
CA ARG A 197 -16.39 1.62 17.93
C ARG A 197 -15.96 1.94 19.37
N ASP A 198 -14.77 2.52 19.53
CA ASP A 198 -14.40 3.04 20.84
C ASP A 198 -15.45 4.05 21.36
N VAL A 199 -15.62 4.09 22.68
CA VAL A 199 -16.54 5.03 23.34
C VAL A 199 -15.83 6.36 23.66
N ALA A 200 -14.78 6.66 22.90
CA ALA A 200 -13.93 7.78 23.21
C ALA A 200 -14.61 9.11 22.85
N ASP A 201 -14.42 10.12 23.69
CA ASP A 201 -14.91 11.47 23.41
C ASP A 201 -13.97 12.15 22.40
N GLU A 202 -14.42 12.24 21.15
CA GLU A 202 -13.67 12.88 20.06
C GLU A 202 -13.24 14.30 20.43
N THR A 203 -14.07 15.06 21.16
CA THR A 203 -13.73 16.43 21.57
C THR A 203 -12.55 16.42 22.54
N ALA A 204 -12.57 15.50 23.51
CA ALA A 204 -11.49 15.36 24.48
C ALA A 204 -10.18 14.93 23.82
N ILE A 205 -10.22 13.94 22.92
CA ILE A 205 -9.01 13.47 22.21
C ILE A 205 -8.45 14.56 21.29
N ARG A 206 -9.30 15.33 20.59
CA ARG A 206 -8.84 16.46 19.78
C ARG A 206 -8.21 17.56 20.63
N ALA A 207 -8.77 17.84 21.81
CA ALA A 207 -8.20 18.80 22.74
C ALA A 207 -6.83 18.33 23.25
N GLU A 208 -6.70 17.07 23.66
CA GLU A 208 -5.42 16.47 24.06
C GLU A 208 -4.40 16.54 22.91
N PHE A 209 -4.78 16.12 21.70
CA PHE A 209 -3.91 16.16 20.52
C PHE A 209 -3.39 17.57 20.23
N ALA A 210 -4.25 18.60 20.35
CA ALA A 210 -3.86 19.99 20.16
C ALA A 210 -2.75 20.43 21.14
N THR A 211 -2.76 19.93 22.39
CA THR A 211 -1.71 20.26 23.37
C THR A 211 -0.33 19.77 22.94
N TYR A 212 -0.24 18.70 22.15
CA TYR A 212 1.04 18.23 21.63
C TYR A 212 1.61 19.14 20.54
N PHE A 213 0.77 19.84 19.76
CA PHE A 213 1.25 20.79 18.74
C PHE A 213 1.66 22.11 19.36
N GLU A 214 0.92 22.59 20.37
CA GLU A 214 1.30 23.79 21.13
C GLU A 214 2.62 23.58 21.90
N ALA A 215 2.92 22.35 22.33
CA ALA A 215 4.17 22.03 23.02
C ALA A 215 5.41 21.96 22.09
N VAL A 216 5.22 21.91 20.77
CA VAL A 216 6.28 21.71 19.78
C VAL A 216 6.43 22.93 18.84
N ALA A 217 5.50 23.89 18.88
CA ALA A 217 5.53 25.16 18.15
C ALA A 217 6.35 26.24 18.89
#